data_AF-A0A922ZZ29-F1
#
_entry.id   AF-A0A922ZZ29-F1
#
_cell.length_a   1.000
_cell.length_b   1.000
_cell.length_c   1.000
_cell.angle_alpha   90.00
_cell.angle_beta   90.00
_cell.angle_gamma   90.00
#
_symmetry.space_group_name_H-M   'P 1'
#
loop_
_entity.id
_entity.type
_entity.pdbx_description
1 polymer ?
#
loop_
_entity_poly.entity_id
_entity_poly.type
_entity_poly.pdbx_seq_one_letter_code
_entity_poly.pdbx_strand_id
1 'polypeptide(L)'
;MELEVARLYSAIMTRTRSLAILSSLVSVALAATLSVAPAAARTVDPVGPTGLSSAASGVISGRLFIQLPGGGTTVAANAGVVRLYSPASDFPAAQGVVTSSGNFTIAGLPAGQYIAEFVSTDTRALPVREWFNNQRYRFDANLITLVEGAAFPFGDVVLEPRVFDVERIGGENRFDTAANVSERAAIAGSDRNIVIVNGLDFPDALGAGPLAARLGAPLLMVTRDSIPDETRAELERLDPLTITIVGGTGVVSTAVEQALAPYVGGIANVARIAGENRYDTSRKVVEVIQADTSITELFIATGRGFPDALAAVPAAGSVSGAVLLVDGTRGSLDIDTAIYIDGLDVPVTIVGGTGVVSAGIESQLSNRGVDVERVAGSTRYATAIAIAVTYFPSAEFAYLANGLGFADALAIGPVAAAFGAPVYLTQSECLTDAVYDDLVAGLFSGVTLVGGAGVLSSRVQSLQACSL
;
A
#
# COMPACT_ATOMS: atom_id res chain seq x y z
N MET A 1 39.42 33.72 -28.11
CA MET A 1 39.03 34.82 -29.00
C MET A 1 37.95 34.26 -29.93
N GLU A 2 36.80 33.92 -29.37
CA GLU A 2 35.77 34.88 -28.94
C GLU A 2 35.27 35.70 -30.13
N LEU A 3 33.95 35.74 -30.26
CA LEU A 3 33.18 36.47 -31.27
C LEU A 3 33.07 35.82 -32.65
N GLU A 4 32.55 34.59 -32.73
CA GLU A 4 31.57 34.27 -33.82
C GLU A 4 30.69 33.04 -33.61
N VAL A 5 30.82 32.32 -32.49
CA VAL A 5 29.82 31.31 -32.05
C VAL A 5 28.76 31.93 -31.12
N ALA A 6 28.92 33.20 -30.73
CA ALA A 6 28.03 33.95 -29.84
C ALA A 6 26.87 34.70 -30.56
N ARG A 7 26.55 34.37 -31.82
CA ARG A 7 25.38 34.93 -32.54
C ARG A 7 24.30 33.91 -32.90
N LEU A 8 24.43 32.65 -32.47
CA LEU A 8 23.40 31.62 -32.67
C LEU A 8 22.71 31.15 -31.38
N TYR A 9 23.01 31.73 -30.22
CA TYR A 9 22.42 31.36 -28.92
C TYR A 9 21.76 32.52 -28.15
N SER A 10 21.57 33.68 -28.79
CA SER A 10 20.96 34.89 -28.21
C SER A 10 19.55 35.18 -28.76
N ALA A 11 18.79 34.15 -29.13
CA ALA A 11 17.37 34.29 -29.51
C ALA A 11 16.45 33.33 -28.75
N ILE A 12 16.99 32.53 -27.82
CA ILE A 12 16.23 31.56 -27.04
C ILE A 12 16.68 31.72 -25.58
N MET A 13 15.73 32.07 -24.72
CA MET A 13 15.89 32.54 -23.34
C MET A 13 16.27 34.03 -23.21
N THR A 14 15.28 34.88 -22.94
CA THR A 14 15.04 35.40 -21.58
C THR A 14 13.78 36.29 -21.57
N ARG A 15 12.73 35.77 -20.90
CA ARG A 15 11.70 36.50 -20.11
C ARG A 15 10.69 37.38 -20.89
N THR A 16 9.37 37.35 -20.64
CA THR A 16 8.54 36.74 -19.59
C THR A 16 7.07 36.84 -19.99
N ARG A 17 6.24 35.96 -19.42
CA ARG A 17 4.80 36.15 -19.11
C ARG A 17 3.83 36.17 -20.29
N SER A 18 3.14 35.05 -20.49
CA SER A 18 1.68 34.91 -20.25
C SER A 18 1.11 33.78 -21.11
N LEU A 19 0.09 33.11 -20.54
CA LEU A 19 -0.85 32.19 -21.19
C LEU A 19 -0.37 30.75 -21.42
N ALA A 20 -0.46 29.98 -20.34
CA ALA A 20 -0.87 28.58 -20.39
C ALA A 20 -2.35 28.51 -20.82
N ILE A 21 -2.62 28.30 -22.10
CA ILE A 21 -3.89 27.75 -22.63
C ILE A 21 -3.55 26.99 -23.92
N LEU A 22 -4.19 25.83 -24.11
CA LEU A 22 -4.20 24.96 -25.30
C LEU A 22 -3.18 23.80 -25.36
N SER A 23 -3.53 22.70 -24.69
CA SER A 23 -3.44 21.36 -25.30
C SER A 23 -4.52 20.44 -24.73
N SER A 24 -5.76 20.68 -25.16
CA SER A 24 -6.85 19.70 -25.10
C SER A 24 -7.65 19.80 -26.40
N LEU A 25 -8.09 18.64 -26.91
CA LEU A 25 -8.94 18.42 -28.10
C LEU A 25 -8.13 18.49 -29.42
N VAL A 26 -8.18 17.55 -30.38
CA VAL A 26 -9.27 16.67 -30.82
C VAL A 26 -8.65 15.42 -31.48
N SER A 27 -8.91 14.24 -30.95
CA SER A 27 -8.86 12.97 -31.68
C SER A 27 -10.29 12.55 -31.98
N VAL A 28 -10.80 12.84 -33.18
CA VAL A 28 -12.05 12.26 -33.69
C VAL A 28 -11.89 11.92 -35.16
N ALA A 29 -12.12 10.63 -35.46
CA ALA A 29 -12.75 10.06 -36.65
C ALA A 29 -11.95 8.88 -37.25
N LEU A 30 -12.34 7.65 -36.92
CA LEU A 30 -13.11 6.80 -37.85
C LEU A 30 -13.62 5.54 -37.12
N ALA A 31 -14.89 5.56 -36.73
CA ALA A 31 -15.62 4.38 -36.26
C ALA A 31 -16.47 3.85 -37.41
N ALA A 32 -16.48 2.52 -37.59
CA ALA A 32 -17.50 1.80 -38.34
C ALA A 32 -18.04 0.64 -37.49
N THR A 33 -19.20 0.92 -36.87
CA THR A 33 -20.35 0.05 -36.61
C THR A 33 -20.16 -1.29 -35.88
N LEU A 34 -20.46 -1.29 -34.58
CA LEU A 34 -21.44 -2.21 -33.98
C LEU A 34 -22.20 -1.45 -32.89
N SER A 35 -23.51 -1.29 -33.09
CA SER A 35 -24.41 -0.51 -32.26
C SER A 35 -24.82 -1.29 -31.01
N VAL A 36 -24.38 -0.84 -29.85
CA VAL A 36 -25.14 -0.99 -28.60
C VAL A 36 -25.34 0.44 -28.08
N ALA A 37 -26.59 0.86 -27.93
CA ALA A 37 -26.94 2.21 -27.52
C ALA A 37 -26.35 2.53 -26.14
N PRO A 38 -25.67 3.67 -25.95
CA PRO A 38 -25.31 4.12 -24.61
C PRO A 38 -26.60 4.52 -23.88
N ALA A 39 -26.75 4.10 -22.63
CA ALA A 39 -27.73 4.69 -21.74
C ALA A 39 -27.47 6.20 -21.68
N ALA A 40 -28.52 7.00 -21.85
CA ALA A 40 -28.42 8.45 -21.95
C ALA A 40 -27.75 9.04 -20.71
N ALA A 41 -26.56 9.61 -20.87
CA ALA A 41 -25.92 10.43 -19.85
C ALA A 41 -26.79 11.66 -19.59
N ARG A 42 -27.38 11.77 -18.39
CA ARG A 42 -28.04 12.98 -17.91
C ARG A 42 -26.97 13.88 -17.30
N THR A 43 -26.65 14.97 -17.97
CA THR A 43 -25.87 16.07 -17.38
C THR A 43 -26.73 16.82 -16.37
N VAL A 44 -26.34 16.84 -15.11
CA VAL A 44 -26.91 17.73 -14.08
C VAL A 44 -25.82 18.72 -13.68
N ASP A 45 -26.15 20.00 -13.73
CA ASP A 45 -25.23 21.12 -13.46
C ASP A 45 -24.71 21.11 -12.01
N PRO A 46 -23.47 21.55 -11.76
CA PRO A 46 -22.91 21.62 -10.42
C PRO A 46 -23.43 22.87 -9.70
N VAL A 47 -24.06 22.68 -8.52
CA VAL A 47 -24.37 23.79 -7.59
C VAL A 47 -23.54 23.60 -6.33
N GLY A 48 -22.75 24.63 -5.99
CA GLY A 48 -21.89 24.70 -4.80
C GLY A 48 -22.68 24.87 -3.49
N PRO A 49 -22.02 24.75 -2.32
CA PRO A 49 -22.70 24.50 -1.06
C PRO A 49 -23.18 25.81 -0.42
N THR A 50 -24.49 25.97 -0.28
CA THR A 50 -25.07 26.90 0.70
C THR A 50 -26.28 26.25 1.37
N GLY A 51 -26.16 26.00 2.67
CA GLY A 51 -27.27 25.67 3.57
C GLY A 51 -27.49 24.18 3.80
N LEU A 52 -26.72 23.56 4.73
CA LEU A 52 -27.07 22.25 5.28
C LEU A 52 -28.19 22.44 6.31
N SER A 53 -29.43 22.17 5.92
CA SER A 53 -30.50 21.82 6.85
C SER A 53 -30.28 20.36 7.31
N SER A 54 -30.48 20.09 8.60
CA SER A 54 -30.32 18.76 9.20
C SER A 54 -31.51 17.81 8.95
N ALA A 55 -32.17 17.90 7.78
CA ALA A 55 -33.30 17.04 7.44
C ALA A 55 -32.88 15.91 6.50
N ALA A 56 -32.48 14.78 7.10
CA ALA A 56 -32.29 13.49 6.45
C ALA A 56 -33.52 13.10 5.61
N SER A 57 -33.44 13.22 4.29
CA SER A 57 -34.61 13.08 3.41
C SER A 57 -34.31 12.44 2.05
N GLY A 58 -33.04 12.27 1.68
CA GLY A 58 -32.66 11.57 0.47
C GLY A 58 -32.82 10.04 0.60
N VAL A 59 -33.14 9.39 -0.53
CA VAL A 59 -33.27 7.93 -0.63
C VAL A 59 -32.50 7.42 -1.85
N ILE A 60 -31.59 6.48 -1.65
CA ILE A 60 -30.96 5.69 -2.71
C ILE A 60 -31.59 4.30 -2.72
N SER A 61 -31.92 3.77 -3.90
CA SER A 61 -32.49 2.43 -4.03
C SER A 61 -32.13 1.77 -5.36
N GLY A 62 -32.29 0.46 -5.44
CA GLY A 62 -32.06 -0.28 -6.67
C GLY A 62 -32.16 -1.79 -6.45
N ARG A 63 -31.70 -2.53 -7.45
CA ARG A 63 -31.63 -3.98 -7.45
C ARG A 63 -30.24 -4.43 -7.84
N LEU A 64 -29.62 -5.25 -7.00
CA LEU A 64 -28.34 -5.85 -7.27
C LEU A 64 -28.52 -7.23 -7.90
N PHE A 65 -27.77 -7.48 -8.95
CA PHE A 65 -27.67 -8.73 -9.66
C PHE A 65 -26.23 -9.19 -9.71
N ILE A 66 -26.04 -10.50 -9.83
CA ILE A 66 -24.76 -11.12 -10.11
C ILE A 66 -24.86 -11.93 -11.40
N GLN A 67 -23.75 -11.99 -12.13
CA GLN A 67 -23.61 -12.94 -13.24
C GLN A 67 -22.96 -14.23 -12.76
N LEU A 68 -23.56 -15.36 -13.11
CA LEU A 68 -23.10 -16.69 -12.67
C LEU A 68 -21.81 -17.12 -13.42
N PRO A 69 -21.00 -18.02 -12.82
CA PRO A 69 -19.85 -18.61 -13.48
C PRO A 69 -20.22 -19.24 -14.85
N GLY A 70 -19.33 -19.10 -15.84
CA GLY A 70 -19.56 -19.59 -17.22
C GLY A 70 -20.19 -18.58 -18.19
N GLY A 71 -20.61 -17.42 -17.69
CA GLY A 71 -21.04 -16.28 -18.50
C GLY A 71 -22.51 -16.31 -18.95
N GLY A 72 -23.13 -15.13 -19.03
CA GLY A 72 -24.40 -14.92 -19.76
C GLY A 72 -25.72 -15.16 -19.01
N THR A 73 -25.70 -15.66 -17.77
CA THR A 73 -26.90 -15.71 -16.91
C THR A 73 -26.77 -14.78 -15.72
N THR A 74 -27.67 -13.81 -15.63
CA THR A 74 -27.73 -12.83 -14.55
C THR A 74 -28.92 -13.17 -13.64
N VAL A 75 -28.65 -13.24 -12.33
CA VAL A 75 -29.67 -13.52 -11.31
C VAL A 75 -29.65 -12.43 -10.25
N ALA A 76 -30.80 -12.16 -9.62
CA ALA A 76 -30.83 -11.24 -8.50
C ALA A 76 -29.90 -11.76 -7.39
N ALA A 77 -29.04 -10.90 -6.88
CA ALA A 77 -28.16 -11.22 -5.77
C ALA A 77 -29.03 -11.53 -4.54
N ASN A 78 -28.72 -12.60 -3.82
CA ASN A 78 -29.45 -12.96 -2.60
C ASN A 78 -28.77 -12.45 -1.31
N ALA A 79 -27.54 -11.96 -1.43
CA ALA A 79 -26.71 -11.45 -0.35
C ALA A 79 -25.74 -10.39 -0.89
N GLY A 80 -25.55 -9.33 -0.10
CA GLY A 80 -24.69 -8.21 -0.45
C GLY A 80 -24.99 -6.97 0.37
N VAL A 81 -24.21 -5.93 0.12
CA VAL A 81 -24.37 -4.62 0.74
C VAL A 81 -24.05 -3.54 -0.29
N VAL A 82 -24.79 -2.45 -0.22
CA VAL A 82 -24.47 -1.22 -0.94
C VAL A 82 -24.02 -0.21 0.09
N ARG A 83 -22.83 0.37 -0.09
CA ARG A 83 -22.27 1.38 0.82
C ARG A 83 -22.13 2.70 0.11
N LEU A 84 -22.36 3.78 0.85
CA LEU A 84 -22.18 5.15 0.38
C LEU A 84 -21.10 5.80 1.19
N TYR A 85 -20.17 6.44 0.50
CA TYR A 85 -19.07 7.16 1.12
C TYR A 85 -19.18 8.64 0.76
N SER A 86 -18.84 9.50 1.71
CA SER A 86 -18.44 10.86 1.35
C SER A 86 -17.14 10.78 0.54
N PRO A 87 -16.95 11.63 -0.50
CA PRO A 87 -15.71 11.65 -1.28
C PRO A 87 -14.45 11.85 -0.44
N ALA A 88 -14.57 12.46 0.75
CA ALA A 88 -13.46 12.75 1.65
C ALA A 88 -13.28 11.72 2.79
N SER A 89 -14.06 10.63 2.83
CA SER A 89 -14.03 9.64 3.91
C SER A 89 -13.96 8.22 3.37
N ASP A 90 -12.97 7.46 3.83
CA ASP A 90 -12.85 6.04 3.52
C ASP A 90 -13.75 5.15 4.39
N PHE A 91 -14.46 5.75 5.35
CA PHE A 91 -15.54 5.09 6.08
C PHE A 91 -16.89 5.34 5.42
N PRO A 92 -17.77 4.32 5.36
CA PRO A 92 -19.10 4.47 4.77
C PRO A 92 -19.95 5.41 5.64
N ALA A 93 -20.55 6.42 5.01
CA ALA A 93 -21.50 7.33 5.63
C ALA A 93 -22.88 6.68 5.83
N ALA A 94 -23.23 5.72 4.98
CA ALA A 94 -24.46 4.94 5.07
C ALA A 94 -24.32 3.60 4.33
N GLN A 95 -25.19 2.64 4.66
CA GLN A 95 -25.24 1.36 3.98
C GLN A 95 -26.66 0.80 3.88
N GLY A 96 -26.89 -0.03 2.88
CA GLY A 96 -28.14 -0.78 2.67
C GLY A 96 -27.85 -2.25 2.40
N VAL A 97 -28.56 -3.13 3.09
CA VAL A 97 -28.43 -4.58 2.90
C VAL A 97 -29.24 -5.00 1.68
N VAL A 98 -28.66 -5.85 0.84
CA VAL A 98 -29.34 -6.44 -0.33
C VAL A 98 -30.24 -7.57 0.16
N THR A 99 -31.53 -7.50 -0.18
CA THR A 99 -32.50 -8.55 0.16
C THR A 99 -32.31 -9.79 -0.72
N SER A 100 -32.99 -10.89 -0.38
CA SER A 100 -32.98 -12.13 -1.18
C SER A 100 -33.53 -11.98 -2.61
N SER A 101 -34.21 -10.86 -2.90
CA SER A 101 -34.74 -10.47 -4.21
C SER A 101 -33.85 -9.46 -4.95
N GLY A 102 -32.66 -9.17 -4.42
CA GLY A 102 -31.71 -8.19 -4.95
C GLY A 102 -32.01 -6.75 -4.56
N ASN A 103 -33.14 -6.45 -3.92
CA ASN A 103 -33.48 -5.05 -3.63
C ASN A 103 -32.57 -4.48 -2.53
N PHE A 104 -32.21 -3.20 -2.64
CA PHE A 104 -31.60 -2.45 -1.55
C PHE A 104 -32.22 -1.05 -1.45
N THR A 105 -32.20 -0.48 -0.26
CA THR A 105 -32.64 0.90 0.00
C THR A 105 -31.81 1.49 1.12
N ILE A 106 -31.37 2.74 0.92
CA ILE A 106 -30.64 3.56 1.89
C ILE A 106 -31.42 4.87 1.99
N ALA A 107 -32.03 5.12 3.15
CA ALA A 107 -32.88 6.29 3.38
C ALA A 107 -32.28 7.21 4.44
N GLY A 108 -32.79 8.43 4.52
CA GLY A 108 -32.34 9.41 5.50
C GLY A 108 -30.98 10.01 5.16
N LEU A 109 -30.65 10.09 3.88
CA LEU A 109 -29.39 10.66 3.42
C LEU A 109 -29.48 12.19 3.42
N PRO A 110 -28.49 12.89 3.99
CA PRO A 110 -28.33 14.33 3.78
C PRO A 110 -28.10 14.67 2.30
N ALA A 111 -28.39 15.92 1.92
CA ALA A 111 -27.93 16.44 0.64
C ALA A 111 -26.39 16.48 0.62
N GLY A 112 -25.78 16.14 -0.51
CA GLY A 112 -24.33 16.06 -0.63
C GLY A 112 -23.86 15.18 -1.79
N GLN A 113 -22.55 15.06 -1.91
CA GLN A 113 -21.91 14.16 -2.85
C GLN A 113 -21.60 12.83 -2.18
N TYR A 114 -21.80 11.75 -2.92
CA TYR A 114 -21.53 10.39 -2.49
C TYR A 114 -20.84 9.62 -3.61
N ILE A 115 -20.06 8.61 -3.24
CA ILE A 115 -19.68 7.51 -4.14
C ILE A 115 -20.30 6.23 -3.61
N ALA A 116 -20.78 5.38 -4.51
CA ALA A 116 -21.44 4.14 -4.15
C ALA A 116 -20.58 2.93 -4.47
N GLU A 117 -20.48 2.04 -3.50
CA GLU A 117 -19.86 0.72 -3.60
C GLU A 117 -20.97 -0.33 -3.57
N PHE A 118 -20.87 -1.30 -4.46
CA PHE A 118 -21.75 -2.44 -4.55
C PHE A 118 -20.94 -3.70 -4.26
N VAL A 119 -21.38 -4.47 -3.28
CA VAL A 119 -20.74 -5.72 -2.89
C VAL A 119 -21.76 -6.85 -2.93
N SER A 120 -21.41 -7.95 -3.58
CA SER A 120 -22.14 -9.21 -3.41
C SER A 120 -21.26 -10.27 -2.78
N THR A 121 -21.83 -10.96 -1.79
CA THR A 121 -21.26 -12.14 -1.13
C THR A 121 -22.09 -13.38 -1.40
N ASP A 122 -22.91 -13.34 -2.45
CA ASP A 122 -23.76 -14.44 -2.89
C ASP A 122 -22.89 -15.60 -3.38
N THR A 123 -22.96 -16.73 -2.67
CA THR A 123 -22.09 -17.90 -2.88
C THR A 123 -22.32 -18.62 -4.20
N ARG A 124 -23.31 -18.21 -5.00
CA ARG A 124 -23.53 -18.71 -6.37
C ARG A 124 -22.52 -18.13 -7.37
N ALA A 125 -21.80 -17.06 -6.99
CA ALA A 125 -20.69 -16.49 -7.75
C ALA A 125 -19.51 -16.21 -6.80
N LEU A 126 -18.36 -15.82 -7.36
CA LEU A 126 -17.27 -15.29 -6.53
C LEU A 126 -17.72 -13.96 -5.89
N PRO A 127 -17.31 -13.70 -4.64
CA PRO A 127 -17.50 -12.40 -4.03
C PRO A 127 -16.94 -11.30 -4.94
N VAL A 128 -17.68 -10.21 -5.10
CA VAL A 128 -17.32 -9.13 -6.00
C VAL A 128 -17.67 -7.78 -5.37
N ARG A 129 -16.73 -6.83 -5.52
CA ARG A 129 -16.89 -5.41 -5.22
C ARG A 129 -16.79 -4.62 -6.52
N GLU A 130 -17.67 -3.64 -6.68
CA GLU A 130 -17.62 -2.69 -7.79
C GLU A 130 -18.07 -1.31 -7.31
N TRP A 131 -17.46 -0.27 -7.87
CA TRP A 131 -17.89 1.12 -7.66
C TRP A 131 -18.84 1.54 -8.77
N PHE A 132 -19.73 2.48 -8.43
CA PHE A 132 -20.73 2.98 -9.34
C PHE A 132 -20.17 3.29 -10.74
N ASN A 133 -20.93 2.89 -11.76
CA ASN A 133 -20.63 3.05 -13.18
C ASN A 133 -19.45 2.17 -13.65
N ASN A 134 -19.47 0.90 -13.23
CA ASN A 134 -18.52 -0.14 -13.63
C ASN A 134 -17.07 0.14 -13.26
N GLN A 135 -16.86 0.97 -12.25
CA GLN A 135 -15.53 1.39 -11.81
C GLN A 135 -14.93 0.34 -10.88
N ARG A 136 -13.67 0.00 -11.13
CA ARG A 136 -12.99 -1.07 -10.40
C ARG A 136 -12.41 -0.60 -9.07
N TYR A 137 -11.91 0.63 -9.08
CA TYR A 137 -11.23 1.24 -7.96
C TYR A 137 -11.98 2.48 -7.51
N ARG A 138 -11.88 2.75 -6.22
CA ARG A 138 -12.50 3.90 -5.57
C ARG A 138 -12.08 5.23 -6.19
N PHE A 139 -10.81 5.36 -6.58
CA PHE A 139 -10.28 6.61 -7.15
C PHE A 139 -10.87 6.93 -8.53
N ASP A 140 -11.36 5.91 -9.25
CA ASP A 140 -12.06 6.08 -10.53
C ASP A 140 -13.58 6.25 -10.35
N ALA A 141 -14.10 6.10 -9.12
CA ALA A 141 -15.52 6.05 -8.84
C ALA A 141 -16.24 7.36 -9.20
N ASN A 142 -17.41 7.23 -9.83
CA ASN A 142 -18.20 8.40 -10.21
C ASN A 142 -19.01 8.95 -9.02
N LEU A 143 -19.04 10.29 -8.92
CA LEU A 143 -19.82 11.01 -7.91
C LEU A 143 -21.33 10.96 -8.21
N ILE A 144 -22.10 10.79 -7.15
CA ILE A 144 -23.56 10.91 -7.10
C ILE A 144 -23.87 12.16 -6.29
N THR A 145 -24.71 13.05 -6.80
CA THR A 145 -25.16 14.23 -6.05
C THR A 145 -26.60 14.05 -5.61
N LEU A 146 -26.83 14.11 -4.31
CA LEU A 146 -28.17 14.12 -3.72
C LEU A 146 -28.53 15.55 -3.29
N VAL A 147 -29.73 15.97 -3.63
CA VAL A 147 -30.36 17.18 -3.08
C VAL A 147 -31.40 16.80 -2.03
N GLU A 148 -31.81 17.75 -1.20
CA GLU A 148 -32.79 17.52 -0.13
C GLU A 148 -34.09 16.90 -0.69
N GLY A 149 -34.55 15.81 -0.07
CA GLY A 149 -35.74 15.06 -0.49
C GLY A 149 -35.59 14.23 -1.77
N ALA A 150 -34.40 14.16 -2.38
CA ALA A 150 -34.22 13.45 -3.64
C ALA A 150 -34.27 11.93 -3.48
N ALA A 151 -34.94 11.27 -4.43
CA ALA A 151 -34.80 9.83 -4.64
C ALA A 151 -33.85 9.57 -5.83
N PHE A 152 -32.84 8.73 -5.62
CA PHE A 152 -31.90 8.29 -6.65
C PHE A 152 -32.04 6.77 -6.86
N PRO A 153 -32.78 6.34 -7.90
CA PRO A 153 -32.89 4.94 -8.25
C PRO A 153 -31.75 4.52 -9.19
N PHE A 154 -30.91 3.57 -8.77
CA PHE A 154 -29.90 2.95 -9.63
C PHE A 154 -30.50 2.04 -10.72
N GLY A 155 -31.74 1.59 -10.53
CA GLY A 155 -32.32 0.52 -11.36
C GLY A 155 -31.64 -0.82 -11.05
N ASP A 156 -31.45 -1.64 -12.08
CA ASP A 156 -30.75 -2.92 -11.98
C ASP A 156 -29.23 -2.69 -12.15
N VAL A 157 -28.46 -3.00 -11.11
CA VAL A 157 -26.99 -3.00 -11.09
C VAL A 157 -26.53 -4.44 -11.22
N VAL A 158 -25.74 -4.75 -12.25
CA VAL A 158 -25.25 -6.10 -12.51
C VAL A 158 -23.76 -6.15 -12.17
N LEU A 159 -23.39 -6.98 -11.21
CA LEU A 159 -21.99 -7.26 -10.90
C LEU A 159 -21.50 -8.42 -11.77
N GLU A 160 -20.52 -8.11 -12.61
CA GLU A 160 -19.84 -9.09 -13.45
C GLU A 160 -18.78 -9.85 -12.64
N PRO A 161 -18.47 -11.13 -12.97
CA PRO A 161 -17.35 -11.82 -12.35
C PRO A 161 -16.05 -11.08 -12.66
N ARG A 162 -15.34 -10.65 -11.62
CA ARG A 162 -14.01 -10.05 -11.77
C ARG A 162 -12.95 -11.02 -11.25
N VAL A 163 -11.96 -11.30 -12.09
CA VAL A 163 -10.67 -11.88 -11.67
C VAL A 163 -9.76 -10.73 -11.26
N PHE A 164 -8.79 -10.96 -10.38
CA PHE A 164 -7.82 -9.95 -9.98
C PHE A 164 -7.09 -9.32 -11.18
N ASP A 165 -6.90 -8.01 -11.17
CA ASP A 165 -5.93 -7.38 -12.08
C ASP A 165 -4.55 -7.69 -11.54
N VAL A 166 -3.80 -8.48 -12.30
CA VAL A 166 -2.47 -8.93 -11.89
C VAL A 166 -1.40 -8.13 -12.62
N GLU A 167 -0.72 -7.27 -11.86
CA GLU A 167 0.45 -6.52 -12.33
C GLU A 167 1.75 -7.12 -11.76
N ARG A 168 2.89 -6.66 -12.28
CA ARG A 168 4.20 -7.01 -11.75
C ARG A 168 5.11 -5.80 -11.71
N ILE A 169 5.81 -5.66 -10.59
CA ILE A 169 6.99 -4.80 -10.43
C ILE A 169 8.16 -5.73 -10.13
N GLY A 170 9.14 -5.83 -11.02
CA GLY A 170 10.27 -6.72 -10.81
C GLY A 170 11.40 -6.40 -11.75
N GLY A 171 12.63 -6.62 -11.28
CA GLY A 171 13.84 -6.46 -12.08
C GLY A 171 14.59 -7.77 -12.29
N GLU A 172 15.74 -7.68 -12.96
CA GLU A 172 16.67 -8.80 -13.15
C GLU A 172 17.26 -9.27 -11.82
N ASN A 173 17.36 -8.36 -10.85
CA ASN A 173 17.86 -8.63 -9.50
C ASN A 173 17.16 -7.73 -8.47
N ARG A 174 17.53 -7.87 -7.19
CA ARG A 174 16.90 -7.13 -6.08
C ARG A 174 17.11 -5.62 -6.12
N PHE A 175 18.24 -5.16 -6.68
CA PHE A 175 18.56 -3.73 -6.77
C PHE A 175 17.71 -3.09 -7.86
N ASP A 176 17.54 -3.80 -8.98
CA ASP A 176 16.63 -3.44 -10.07
C ASP A 176 15.16 -3.47 -9.61
N THR A 177 14.70 -4.51 -8.90
CA THR A 177 13.34 -4.51 -8.32
C THR A 177 13.12 -3.30 -7.40
N ALA A 178 14.08 -2.95 -6.54
CA ALA A 178 13.95 -1.79 -5.67
C ALA A 178 13.87 -0.46 -6.45
N ALA A 179 14.65 -0.31 -7.53
CA ALA A 179 14.55 0.83 -8.43
C ALA A 179 13.18 0.90 -9.13
N ASN A 180 12.68 -0.23 -9.65
CA ASN A 180 11.37 -0.30 -10.30
C ASN A 180 10.20 -0.02 -9.34
N VAL A 181 10.32 -0.43 -8.06
CA VAL A 181 9.35 -0.05 -7.01
C VAL A 181 9.35 1.46 -6.78
N SER A 182 10.53 2.07 -6.71
CA SER A 182 10.69 3.52 -6.57
C SER A 182 10.10 4.30 -7.76
N GLU A 183 10.33 3.83 -8.98
CA GLU A 183 9.75 4.42 -10.20
C GLU A 183 8.22 4.30 -10.21
N ARG A 184 7.68 3.11 -9.91
CA ARG A 184 6.22 2.85 -9.97
C ARG A 184 5.43 3.66 -8.95
N ALA A 185 6.00 3.90 -7.77
CA ALA A 185 5.38 4.73 -6.74
C ALA A 185 5.27 6.20 -7.16
N ALA A 186 5.92 6.60 -8.27
CA ALA A 186 5.90 7.95 -8.82
C ALA A 186 6.11 9.02 -7.73
N ILE A 187 7.07 8.76 -6.85
CA ILE A 187 7.51 9.65 -5.75
C ILE A 187 8.15 10.89 -6.38
N ALA A 188 7.31 11.73 -6.97
CA ALA A 188 7.67 12.97 -7.64
C ALA A 188 7.30 14.11 -6.70
N GLY A 189 8.32 14.68 -6.05
CA GLY A 189 8.17 15.89 -5.25
C GLY A 189 7.97 15.70 -3.74
N SER A 190 7.91 14.48 -3.19
CA SER A 190 7.97 14.27 -1.73
C SER A 190 9.43 14.23 -1.27
N ASP A 191 9.84 15.32 -0.63
CA ASP A 191 11.02 15.56 0.22
C ASP A 191 12.42 15.13 -0.26
N ARG A 192 12.55 14.49 -1.43
CA ARG A 192 13.82 14.05 -2.02
C ARG A 192 14.70 13.26 -1.03
N ASN A 193 14.08 12.52 -0.12
CA ASN A 193 14.76 11.67 0.86
C ASN A 193 14.87 10.25 0.30
N ILE A 194 15.99 9.57 0.54
CA ILE A 194 16.18 8.16 0.19
C ILE A 194 16.62 7.40 1.42
N VAL A 195 16.06 6.21 1.64
CA VAL A 195 16.57 5.27 2.64
C VAL A 195 17.43 4.22 1.94
N ILE A 196 18.65 4.02 2.42
CA ILE A 196 19.61 3.05 1.89
C ILE A 196 19.85 1.94 2.93
N VAL A 197 19.75 0.70 2.47
CA VAL A 197 20.05 -0.49 3.27
C VAL A 197 20.97 -1.45 2.51
N ASN A 198 21.56 -2.42 3.19
CA ASN A 198 22.24 -3.52 2.51
C ASN A 198 21.21 -4.52 1.94
N GLY A 199 21.23 -4.71 0.61
CA GLY A 199 20.32 -5.63 -0.06
C GLY A 199 20.68 -7.11 0.08
N LEU A 200 21.86 -7.45 0.60
CA LEU A 200 22.38 -8.81 0.78
C LEU A 200 22.39 -9.25 2.25
N ASP A 201 22.28 -8.32 3.20
CA ASP A 201 22.27 -8.59 4.65
C ASP A 201 21.12 -7.82 5.33
N PHE A 202 20.03 -8.54 5.61
CA PHE A 202 18.75 -7.97 6.05
C PHE A 202 18.63 -7.49 7.50
N PRO A 203 19.41 -7.95 8.51
CA PRO A 203 19.05 -7.73 9.92
C PRO A 203 18.84 -6.27 10.33
N ASP A 204 19.72 -5.37 9.86
CA ASP A 204 19.61 -3.93 10.13
C ASP A 204 18.52 -3.27 9.27
N ALA A 205 18.13 -3.90 8.16
CA ALA A 205 17.20 -3.34 7.19
C ALA A 205 15.72 -3.53 7.56
N LEU A 206 15.38 -4.56 8.35
CA LEU A 206 13.96 -4.89 8.64
C LEU A 206 13.20 -3.76 9.34
N GLY A 207 13.90 -2.96 10.16
CA GLY A 207 13.31 -1.79 10.84
C GLY A 207 13.27 -0.52 9.97
N ALA A 208 13.94 -0.51 8.81
CA ALA A 208 14.06 0.69 7.97
C ALA A 208 12.79 1.02 7.17
N GLY A 209 11.92 0.03 6.97
CA GLY A 209 10.71 0.18 6.17
C GLY A 209 9.75 1.27 6.69
N PRO A 210 9.35 1.25 7.98
CA PRO A 210 8.51 2.29 8.56
C PRO A 210 9.15 3.68 8.53
N LEU A 211 10.49 3.78 8.65
CA LEU A 211 11.21 5.04 8.48
C LEU A 211 11.08 5.57 7.05
N ALA A 212 11.28 4.71 6.05
CA ALA A 212 11.11 5.10 4.65
C ALA A 212 9.66 5.54 4.35
N ALA A 213 8.66 4.81 4.88
CA ALA A 213 7.25 5.21 4.78
C ALA A 213 7.01 6.59 5.42
N ARG A 214 7.57 6.81 6.62
CA ARG A 214 7.44 8.08 7.35
C ARG A 214 8.00 9.27 6.57
N LEU A 215 9.14 9.07 5.93
CA LEU A 215 9.82 10.10 5.14
C LEU A 215 9.22 10.27 3.73
N GLY A 216 8.20 9.51 3.36
CA GLY A 216 7.69 9.45 1.98
C GLY A 216 8.78 9.09 0.97
N ALA A 217 9.74 8.26 1.40
CA ALA A 217 10.98 7.97 0.70
C ALA A 217 10.99 6.54 0.12
N PRO A 218 11.56 6.32 -1.07
CA PRO A 218 11.87 4.97 -1.51
C PRO A 218 12.99 4.37 -0.66
N LEU A 219 12.96 3.04 -0.54
CA LEU A 219 14.02 2.24 0.06
C LEU A 219 14.83 1.57 -1.05
N LEU A 220 16.04 2.05 -1.27
CA LEU A 220 16.99 1.48 -2.24
C LEU A 220 18.04 0.64 -1.52
N MET A 221 18.71 -0.21 -2.29
CA MET A 221 19.61 -1.23 -1.76
C MET A 221 21.02 -1.08 -2.29
N VAL A 222 22.02 -1.24 -1.44
CA VAL A 222 23.44 -1.30 -1.81
C VAL A 222 24.03 -2.65 -1.38
N THR A 223 25.28 -2.92 -1.76
CA THR A 223 26.08 -3.96 -1.10
C THR A 223 26.93 -3.33 0.00
N ARG A 224 27.70 -4.15 0.72
CA ARG A 224 28.63 -3.64 1.73
C ARG A 224 29.64 -2.63 1.15
N ASP A 225 30.21 -2.95 0.01
CA ASP A 225 31.39 -2.24 -0.51
C ASP A 225 31.13 -1.61 -1.90
N SER A 226 29.91 -1.68 -2.42
CA SER A 226 29.55 -1.08 -3.70
C SER A 226 28.10 -0.59 -3.75
N ILE A 227 27.88 0.51 -4.47
CA ILE A 227 26.56 0.88 -4.99
C ILE A 227 26.38 0.10 -6.31
N PRO A 228 25.31 -0.69 -6.50
CA PRO A 228 25.01 -1.31 -7.80
C PRO A 228 24.62 -0.28 -8.86
N ASP A 229 24.72 -0.63 -10.15
CA ASP A 229 24.45 0.29 -11.26
C ASP A 229 22.98 0.75 -11.27
N GLU A 230 22.07 -0.15 -10.95
CA GLU A 230 20.62 0.10 -10.90
C GLU A 230 20.29 1.12 -9.81
N THR A 231 20.96 1.02 -8.66
CA THR A 231 20.83 1.99 -7.57
C THR A 231 21.47 3.32 -7.92
N ARG A 232 22.60 3.35 -8.64
CA ARG A 232 23.17 4.61 -9.15
C ARG A 232 22.19 5.32 -10.08
N ALA A 233 21.70 4.61 -11.09
CA ALA A 233 20.78 5.16 -12.08
C ALA A 233 19.51 5.72 -11.41
N GLU A 234 18.99 5.03 -10.40
CA GLU A 234 17.82 5.49 -9.67
C GLU A 234 18.11 6.72 -8.80
N LEU A 235 19.27 6.79 -8.14
CA LEU A 235 19.71 8.00 -7.42
C LEU A 235 19.88 9.19 -8.38
N GLU A 236 20.41 8.98 -9.59
CA GLU A 236 20.52 10.01 -10.62
C GLU A 236 19.14 10.48 -11.11
N ARG A 237 18.19 9.55 -11.28
CA ARG A 237 16.82 9.87 -11.70
C ARG A 237 16.06 10.66 -10.64
N LEU A 238 16.23 10.29 -9.37
CA LEU A 238 15.51 10.91 -8.24
C LEU A 238 16.10 12.26 -7.81
N ASP A 239 17.38 12.52 -8.06
CA ASP A 239 18.10 13.73 -7.65
C ASP A 239 17.84 14.09 -6.16
N PRO A 240 18.22 13.22 -5.21
CA PRO A 240 17.82 13.35 -3.83
C PRO A 240 18.49 14.54 -3.11
N LEU A 241 17.83 15.05 -2.07
CA LEU A 241 18.37 16.04 -1.14
C LEU A 241 19.09 15.40 0.04
N THR A 242 18.56 14.27 0.53
CA THR A 242 19.15 13.56 1.66
C THR A 242 19.13 12.07 1.43
N ILE A 243 20.11 11.40 2.03
CA ILE A 243 20.20 9.94 2.07
C ILE A 243 20.34 9.54 3.53
N THR A 244 19.50 8.61 3.98
CA THR A 244 19.63 7.96 5.29
C THR A 244 20.04 6.51 5.11
N ILE A 245 21.24 6.17 5.55
CA ILE A 245 21.74 4.78 5.59
C ILE A 245 21.27 4.14 6.90
N VAL A 246 20.60 2.99 6.82
CA VAL A 246 20.30 2.17 7.99
C VAL A 246 21.23 0.96 8.00
N GLY A 247 22.06 0.88 9.04
CA GLY A 247 23.06 -0.17 9.23
C GLY A 247 24.47 0.38 9.46
N GLY A 248 25.24 -0.38 10.24
CA GLY A 248 26.62 -0.02 10.59
C GLY A 248 27.60 -0.10 9.41
N THR A 249 28.83 0.38 9.62
CA THR A 249 29.89 0.33 8.61
C THR A 249 30.32 -1.10 8.24
N GLY A 250 29.97 -2.08 9.08
CA GLY A 250 30.12 -3.51 8.78
C GLY A 250 29.13 -4.05 7.75
N VAL A 251 28.01 -3.37 7.48
CA VAL A 251 27.03 -3.80 6.48
C VAL A 251 26.91 -2.80 5.33
N VAL A 252 27.21 -1.52 5.54
CA VAL A 252 27.35 -0.52 4.47
C VAL A 252 28.59 0.30 4.78
N SER A 253 29.69 0.05 4.07
CA SER A 253 31.00 0.63 4.37
C SER A 253 31.01 2.16 4.31
N THR A 254 32.00 2.76 4.97
CA THR A 254 32.28 4.20 4.86
C THR A 254 32.61 4.60 3.42
N ALA A 255 33.18 3.70 2.61
CA ALA A 255 33.44 3.97 1.19
C ALA A 255 32.14 4.14 0.40
N VAL A 256 31.12 3.30 0.66
CA VAL A 256 29.78 3.46 0.04
C VAL A 256 29.12 4.75 0.50
N GLU A 257 29.18 5.09 1.78
CA GLU A 257 28.67 6.36 2.32
C GLU A 257 29.33 7.58 1.67
N GLN A 258 30.66 7.55 1.50
CA GLN A 258 31.38 8.60 0.77
C GLN A 258 31.00 8.66 -0.71
N ALA A 259 30.71 7.51 -1.33
CA ALA A 259 30.26 7.44 -2.72
C ALA A 259 28.81 7.91 -2.92
N LEU A 260 27.99 7.92 -1.85
CA LEU A 260 26.62 8.45 -1.86
C LEU A 260 26.60 9.98 -1.73
N ALA A 261 27.59 10.60 -1.08
CA ALA A 261 27.64 12.04 -0.83
C ALA A 261 27.48 12.93 -2.09
N PRO A 262 28.07 12.61 -3.27
CA PRO A 262 27.88 13.42 -4.47
C PRO A 262 26.42 13.53 -4.94
N TYR A 263 25.58 12.52 -4.70
CA TYR A 263 24.16 12.51 -5.11
C TYR A 263 23.30 13.50 -4.32
N VAL A 264 23.79 13.98 -3.17
CA VAL A 264 23.06 14.87 -2.26
C VAL A 264 23.82 16.17 -1.97
N GLY A 265 24.83 16.50 -2.79
CA GLY A 265 25.60 17.73 -2.64
C GLY A 265 26.62 17.75 -1.48
N GLY A 266 26.92 16.59 -0.87
CA GLY A 266 27.98 16.44 0.13
C GLY A 266 27.63 15.54 1.30
N ILE A 267 28.65 15.15 2.06
CA ILE A 267 28.53 14.18 3.16
C ILE A 267 27.62 14.65 4.30
N ALA A 268 27.43 15.97 4.46
CA ALA A 268 26.55 16.54 5.48
C ALA A 268 25.07 16.17 5.30
N ASN A 269 24.68 15.75 4.08
CA ASN A 269 23.32 15.33 3.75
C ASN A 269 23.17 13.80 3.68
N VAL A 270 24.19 13.06 4.13
CA VAL A 270 24.14 11.60 4.31
C VAL A 270 24.11 11.31 5.80
N ALA A 271 22.98 10.83 6.31
CA ALA A 271 22.82 10.39 7.68
C ALA A 271 23.02 8.87 7.79
N ARG A 272 23.48 8.40 8.95
CA ARG A 272 23.58 6.97 9.25
C ARG A 272 22.92 6.65 10.58
N ILE A 273 22.00 5.69 10.56
CA ILE A 273 21.36 5.12 11.74
C ILE A 273 21.93 3.71 11.93
N ALA A 274 22.67 3.51 13.01
CA ALA A 274 23.31 2.23 13.31
C ALA A 274 23.48 2.01 14.82
N GLY A 275 23.20 0.79 15.25
CA GLY A 275 23.46 0.30 16.59
C GLY A 275 24.62 -0.68 16.67
N GLU A 276 24.89 -1.17 17.87
CA GLU A 276 25.89 -2.24 18.09
C GLU A 276 25.48 -3.57 17.45
N ASN A 277 24.18 -3.78 17.28
CA ASN A 277 23.58 -4.96 16.68
C ASN A 277 22.20 -4.59 16.10
N ARG A 278 21.55 -5.53 15.40
CA ARG A 278 20.23 -5.34 14.76
C ARG A 278 19.12 -4.84 15.68
N TYR A 279 19.14 -5.23 16.96
CA TYR A 279 18.13 -4.83 17.93
C TYR A 279 18.36 -3.36 18.31
N ASP A 280 19.61 -3.00 18.58
CA ASP A 280 20.01 -1.62 18.83
C ASP A 280 19.80 -0.71 17.61
N THR A 281 20.13 -1.17 16.41
CA THR A 281 19.83 -0.45 15.15
C THR A 281 18.33 -0.21 15.03
N SER A 282 17.50 -1.22 15.29
CA SER A 282 16.04 -1.05 15.23
C SER A 282 15.52 -0.05 16.26
N ARG A 283 16.03 -0.06 17.50
CA ARG A 283 15.68 0.97 18.51
C ARG A 283 15.99 2.37 18.04
N LYS A 284 17.19 2.59 17.49
CA LYS A 284 17.60 3.91 16.96
C LYS A 284 16.75 4.36 15.78
N VAL A 285 16.27 3.42 14.95
CA VAL A 285 15.31 3.76 13.90
C VAL A 285 13.98 4.22 14.52
N VAL A 286 13.46 3.52 15.53
CA VAL A 286 12.25 3.96 16.25
C VAL A 286 12.47 5.32 16.92
N GLU A 287 13.62 5.57 17.53
CA GLU A 287 13.98 6.88 18.12
C GLU A 287 13.92 8.01 17.09
N VAL A 288 14.44 7.78 15.88
CA VAL A 288 14.40 8.77 14.81
C VAL A 288 12.97 9.02 14.34
N ILE A 289 12.16 7.96 14.16
CA ILE A 289 10.73 8.11 13.80
C ILE A 289 10.00 8.91 14.89
N GLN A 290 10.17 8.54 16.16
CA GLN A 290 9.54 9.19 17.32
C GLN A 290 9.92 10.66 17.45
N ALA A 291 11.18 11.01 17.14
CA ALA A 291 11.68 12.38 17.22
C ALA A 291 11.12 13.28 16.11
N ASP A 292 10.82 12.71 14.93
CA ASP A 292 10.13 13.42 13.84
C ASP A 292 8.64 13.61 14.18
N THR A 293 7.98 12.54 14.62
CA THR A 293 6.61 12.61 15.16
C THR A 293 6.33 11.39 16.01
N SER A 294 5.61 11.59 17.11
CA SER A 294 5.18 10.50 17.98
C SER A 294 4.52 9.37 17.22
N ILE A 295 5.03 8.16 17.41
CA ILE A 295 4.36 6.94 16.97
C ILE A 295 3.11 6.73 17.80
N THR A 296 2.12 6.04 17.23
CA THR A 296 0.89 5.68 17.94
C THR A 296 0.80 4.20 18.29
N GLU A 297 1.68 3.37 17.74
CA GLU A 297 1.75 1.94 17.99
C GLU A 297 3.17 1.40 17.72
N LEU A 298 3.63 0.45 18.53
CA LEU A 298 4.92 -0.21 18.36
C LEU A 298 4.74 -1.68 17.97
N PHE A 299 5.26 -2.06 16.81
CA PHE A 299 5.26 -3.43 16.33
C PHE A 299 6.53 -4.14 16.76
N ILE A 300 6.42 -5.27 17.46
CA ILE A 300 7.56 -6.09 17.87
C ILE A 300 7.63 -7.34 17.01
N ALA A 301 8.76 -7.54 16.33
CA ALA A 301 9.03 -8.73 15.54
C ALA A 301 10.39 -9.34 15.90
N THR A 302 10.61 -10.61 15.54
CA THR A 302 11.92 -11.25 15.75
C THR A 302 12.97 -10.68 14.79
N GLY A 303 14.17 -10.35 15.29
CA GLY A 303 15.32 -10.00 14.44
C GLY A 303 16.14 -11.21 13.97
N ARG A 304 15.70 -12.44 14.31
CA ARG A 304 16.36 -13.70 13.88
C ARG A 304 15.88 -14.18 12.51
N GLY A 305 14.70 -13.75 12.10
CA GLY A 305 14.11 -14.00 10.78
C GLY A 305 13.56 -12.68 10.23
N PHE A 306 12.94 -12.75 9.06
CA PHE A 306 12.43 -11.58 8.34
C PHE A 306 10.92 -11.61 8.01
N PRO A 307 10.24 -12.76 7.76
CA PRO A 307 8.93 -12.73 7.11
C PRO A 307 7.88 -11.90 7.85
N ASP A 308 7.79 -12.08 9.17
CA ASP A 308 6.82 -11.40 10.01
C ASP A 308 7.10 -9.88 10.10
N ALA A 309 8.38 -9.50 10.24
CA ALA A 309 8.79 -8.10 10.28
C ALA A 309 8.50 -7.39 8.95
N LEU A 310 8.76 -8.03 7.82
CA LEU A 310 8.51 -7.45 6.49
C LEU A 310 7.02 -7.26 6.22
N ALA A 311 6.18 -8.24 6.59
CA ALA A 311 4.74 -8.13 6.45
C ALA A 311 4.14 -7.08 7.40
N ALA A 312 4.82 -6.77 8.52
CA ALA A 312 4.39 -5.73 9.45
C ALA A 312 4.70 -4.29 8.97
N VAL A 313 5.65 -4.10 8.06
CA VAL A 313 6.07 -2.76 7.60
C VAL A 313 4.90 -1.93 7.08
N PRO A 314 4.04 -2.43 6.17
CA PRO A 314 2.90 -1.68 5.69
C PRO A 314 1.95 -1.30 6.83
N ALA A 315 1.66 -2.25 7.73
CA ALA A 315 0.75 -2.03 8.85
C ALA A 315 1.29 -0.93 9.77
N ALA A 316 2.55 -1.04 10.20
CA ALA A 316 3.22 -0.02 11.00
C ALA A 316 3.19 1.34 10.33
N GLY A 317 3.55 1.45 9.05
CA GLY A 317 3.50 2.73 8.35
C GLY A 317 2.08 3.31 8.22
N SER A 318 1.07 2.47 7.97
CA SER A 318 -0.33 2.90 7.79
C SER A 318 -0.97 3.47 9.05
N VAL A 319 -0.52 3.03 10.23
CA VAL A 319 -1.01 3.50 11.52
C VAL A 319 -0.06 4.48 12.19
N SER A 320 0.90 5.10 11.48
CA SER A 320 1.93 5.96 12.11
C SER A 320 2.73 5.26 13.22
N GLY A 321 2.92 3.96 13.11
CA GLY A 321 3.71 3.13 14.02
C GLY A 321 5.15 2.91 13.56
N ALA A 322 5.86 2.07 14.30
CA ALA A 322 7.23 1.65 13.97
C ALA A 322 7.45 0.16 14.25
N VAL A 323 8.49 -0.43 13.64
CA VAL A 323 8.87 -1.83 13.86
C VAL A 323 10.16 -1.90 14.68
N LEU A 324 10.10 -2.59 15.80
CA LEU A 324 11.21 -2.86 16.70
C LEU A 324 11.56 -4.36 16.68
N LEU A 325 12.86 -4.66 16.54
CA LEU A 325 13.33 -6.03 16.49
C LEU A 325 13.80 -6.50 17.87
N VAL A 326 13.47 -7.74 18.21
CA VAL A 326 13.91 -8.40 19.45
C VAL A 326 14.53 -9.76 19.18
N ASP A 327 15.37 -10.25 20.09
CA ASP A 327 15.76 -11.67 20.10
C ASP A 327 14.58 -12.48 20.65
N GLY A 328 13.59 -12.70 19.81
CA GLY A 328 12.29 -13.22 20.24
C GLY A 328 12.33 -14.65 20.80
N THR A 329 13.43 -15.39 20.63
CA THR A 329 13.60 -16.72 21.24
C THR A 329 14.00 -16.67 22.72
N ARG A 330 14.37 -15.49 23.24
CA ARG A 330 14.67 -15.30 24.67
C ARG A 330 13.38 -15.26 25.47
N GLY A 331 13.47 -15.61 26.76
CA GLY A 331 12.34 -15.54 27.68
C GLY A 331 11.95 -14.11 28.11
N SER A 332 12.76 -13.11 27.77
CA SER A 332 12.54 -11.69 28.08
C SER A 332 13.26 -10.80 27.07
N LEU A 333 12.81 -9.55 26.96
CA LEU A 333 13.49 -8.47 26.27
C LEU A 333 14.89 -8.25 26.87
N ASP A 334 15.82 -7.75 26.05
CA ASP A 334 17.04 -7.15 26.59
C ASP A 334 16.72 -5.87 27.36
N ILE A 335 17.62 -5.49 28.27
CA ILE A 335 17.37 -4.42 29.23
C ILE A 335 17.14 -3.07 28.54
N ASP A 336 17.87 -2.78 27.48
CA ASP A 336 17.78 -1.50 26.77
C ASP A 336 16.45 -1.39 26.02
N THR A 337 16.01 -2.47 25.36
CA THR A 337 14.66 -2.53 24.76
C THR A 337 13.56 -2.37 25.78
N ALA A 338 13.68 -3.03 26.93
CA ALA A 338 12.69 -2.92 27.99
C ALA A 338 12.58 -1.46 28.49
N ILE A 339 13.71 -0.83 28.83
CA ILE A 339 13.74 0.57 29.29
C ILE A 339 13.16 1.52 28.23
N TYR A 340 13.50 1.29 26.96
CA TYR A 340 13.01 2.12 25.86
C TYR A 340 11.48 2.07 25.75
N ILE A 341 10.88 0.88 25.83
CA ILE A 341 9.43 0.70 25.74
C ILE A 341 8.68 1.39 26.89
N ASP A 342 9.24 1.37 28.12
CA ASP A 342 8.62 2.06 29.27
C ASP A 342 8.47 3.58 29.02
N GLY A 343 9.28 4.16 28.14
CA GLY A 343 9.24 5.58 27.81
C GLY A 343 8.30 5.98 26.67
N LEU A 344 7.68 5.03 25.94
CA LEU A 344 6.90 5.33 24.74
C LEU A 344 5.40 5.55 25.00
N ASP A 345 4.81 4.88 25.99
CA ASP A 345 3.38 4.93 26.33
C ASP A 345 2.45 4.73 25.11
N VAL A 346 2.73 3.69 24.30
CA VAL A 346 1.93 3.28 23.14
C VAL A 346 1.56 1.79 23.24
N PRO A 347 0.44 1.35 22.66
CA PRO A 347 0.14 -0.07 22.52
C PRO A 347 1.24 -0.79 21.71
N VAL A 348 1.43 -2.07 22.04
CA VAL A 348 2.40 -2.95 21.39
C VAL A 348 1.68 -4.07 20.66
N THR A 349 1.98 -4.23 19.38
CA THR A 349 1.57 -5.41 18.61
C THR A 349 2.75 -6.33 18.38
N ILE A 350 2.70 -7.53 18.95
CA ILE A 350 3.67 -8.59 18.67
C ILE A 350 3.28 -9.27 17.36
N VAL A 351 4.18 -9.25 16.39
CA VAL A 351 3.98 -9.91 15.09
C VAL A 351 4.74 -11.22 15.05
N GLY A 352 4.01 -12.30 14.79
CA GLY A 352 4.53 -13.66 14.77
C GLY A 352 4.15 -14.47 16.02
N GLY A 353 4.16 -15.80 15.88
CA GLY A 353 3.76 -16.73 16.93
C GLY A 353 4.77 -16.83 18.08
N THR A 354 4.39 -17.56 19.13
CA THR A 354 5.24 -17.77 20.33
C THR A 354 6.56 -18.48 20.05
N GLY A 355 6.67 -19.19 18.91
CA GLY A 355 7.90 -19.82 18.46
C GLY A 355 8.96 -18.85 17.94
N VAL A 356 8.59 -17.62 17.57
CA VAL A 356 9.51 -16.59 17.06
C VAL A 356 9.63 -15.37 17.96
N VAL A 357 8.57 -15.04 18.71
CA VAL A 357 8.58 -14.07 19.82
C VAL A 357 7.89 -14.70 21.02
N SER A 358 8.68 -15.05 22.04
CA SER A 358 8.25 -15.91 23.15
C SER A 358 7.08 -15.34 23.96
N ALA A 359 6.32 -16.23 24.59
CA ALA A 359 5.28 -15.84 25.55
C ALA A 359 5.86 -15.14 26.80
N GLY A 360 7.15 -15.34 27.09
CA GLY A 360 7.85 -14.66 28.18
C GLY A 360 8.05 -13.17 27.91
N ILE A 361 8.37 -12.81 26.66
CA ILE A 361 8.43 -11.40 26.22
C ILE A 361 7.06 -10.74 26.31
N GLU A 362 6.01 -11.41 25.82
CA GLU A 362 4.63 -10.92 25.92
C GLU A 362 4.21 -10.70 27.39
N SER A 363 4.46 -11.70 28.25
CA SER A 363 4.18 -11.60 29.68
C SER A 363 4.95 -10.45 30.35
N GLN A 364 6.21 -10.23 29.95
CA GLN A 364 7.02 -9.13 30.48
C GLN A 364 6.41 -7.76 30.11
N LEU A 365 5.95 -7.59 28.88
CA LEU A 365 5.30 -6.36 28.42
C LEU A 365 3.99 -6.11 29.17
N SER A 366 3.11 -7.12 29.25
CA SER A 366 1.84 -6.98 29.99
C SER A 366 2.05 -6.69 31.48
N ASN A 367 3.06 -7.32 32.12
CA ASN A 367 3.40 -7.05 33.52
C ASN A 367 3.95 -5.63 33.76
N ARG A 368 4.36 -4.94 32.69
CA ARG A 368 4.77 -3.53 32.72
C ARG A 368 3.62 -2.57 32.47
N GLY A 369 2.40 -3.08 32.29
CA GLY A 369 1.21 -2.27 32.02
C GLY A 369 1.08 -1.81 30.57
N VAL A 370 1.89 -2.37 29.66
CA VAL A 370 1.75 -2.13 28.22
C VAL A 370 0.52 -2.89 27.71
N ASP A 371 -0.30 -2.22 26.90
CA ASP A 371 -1.38 -2.88 26.15
C ASP A 371 -0.76 -3.70 25.01
N VAL A 372 -0.97 -5.02 25.03
CA VAL A 372 -0.28 -5.94 24.12
C VAL A 372 -1.28 -6.79 23.36
N GLU A 373 -1.22 -6.71 22.04
CA GLU A 373 -1.88 -7.64 21.14
C GLU A 373 -0.86 -8.49 20.39
N ARG A 374 -1.30 -9.67 19.93
CA ARG A 374 -0.47 -10.56 19.10
C ARG A 374 -1.17 -10.88 17.80
N VAL A 375 -0.52 -10.55 16.69
CA VAL A 375 -0.97 -10.88 15.33
C VAL A 375 -0.05 -11.96 14.77
N ALA A 376 -0.57 -13.18 14.60
CA ALA A 376 0.21 -14.34 14.22
C ALA A 376 -0.59 -15.40 13.47
N GLY A 377 0.08 -16.10 12.55
CA GLY A 377 -0.41 -17.34 11.96
C GLY A 377 0.51 -18.52 12.24
N SER A 378 0.08 -19.72 11.82
CA SER A 378 0.88 -20.95 11.93
C SER A 378 2.10 -20.97 10.99
N THR A 379 2.11 -20.11 9.97
CA THR A 379 3.17 -19.96 8.98
C THR A 379 3.36 -18.48 8.66
N ARG A 380 4.49 -18.13 8.02
CA ARG A 380 4.73 -16.76 7.53
C ARG A 380 3.64 -16.22 6.61
N TYR A 381 3.00 -17.10 5.85
CA TYR A 381 1.91 -16.76 4.94
C TYR A 381 0.65 -16.44 5.75
N ALA A 382 0.36 -17.26 6.76
CA ALA A 382 -0.77 -17.04 7.67
C ALA A 382 -0.57 -15.80 8.57
N THR A 383 0.66 -15.48 8.99
CA THR A 383 0.93 -14.22 9.70
C THR A 383 0.70 -13.02 8.79
N ALA A 384 1.14 -13.05 7.53
CA ALA A 384 0.88 -11.97 6.58
C ALA A 384 -0.63 -11.76 6.32
N ILE A 385 -1.40 -12.86 6.21
CA ILE A 385 -2.88 -12.80 6.15
C ILE A 385 -3.46 -12.16 7.42
N ALA A 386 -3.01 -12.58 8.62
CA ALA A 386 -3.51 -12.01 9.86
C ALA A 386 -3.26 -10.50 9.95
N ILE A 387 -2.10 -10.02 9.50
CA ILE A 387 -1.81 -8.58 9.41
C ILE A 387 -2.73 -7.90 8.40
N ALA A 388 -2.95 -8.49 7.22
CA ALA A 388 -3.82 -7.95 6.20
C ALA A 388 -5.26 -7.78 6.71
N VAL A 389 -5.81 -8.81 7.37
CA VAL A 389 -7.15 -8.78 7.94
C VAL A 389 -7.28 -7.73 9.05
N THR A 390 -6.28 -7.61 9.92
CA THR A 390 -6.32 -6.68 11.06
C THR A 390 -6.20 -5.22 10.62
N TYR A 391 -5.23 -4.90 9.75
CA TYR A 391 -4.86 -3.51 9.45
C TYR A 391 -5.39 -2.99 8.11
N PHE A 392 -5.82 -3.87 7.20
CA PHE A 392 -6.22 -3.51 5.85
C PHE A 392 -7.61 -4.03 5.44
N PRO A 393 -8.65 -3.93 6.29
CA PRO A 393 -9.97 -4.51 6.00
C PRO A 393 -10.72 -3.83 4.85
N SER A 394 -10.23 -2.70 4.35
CA SER A 394 -10.83 -1.92 3.26
C SER A 394 -9.87 -1.72 2.07
N ALA A 395 -8.72 -2.39 2.07
CA ALA A 395 -7.77 -2.27 0.97
C ALA A 395 -8.35 -2.88 -0.31
N GLU A 396 -8.15 -2.19 -1.43
CA GLU A 396 -8.64 -2.64 -2.74
C GLU A 396 -7.59 -3.37 -3.56
N PHE A 397 -6.33 -3.24 -3.17
CA PHE A 397 -5.20 -3.88 -3.82
C PHE A 397 -4.22 -4.42 -2.79
N ALA A 398 -3.52 -5.47 -3.16
CA ALA A 398 -2.52 -6.13 -2.35
C ALA A 398 -1.21 -6.29 -3.12
N TYR A 399 -0.09 -6.36 -2.39
CA TYR A 399 1.19 -6.74 -2.96
C TYR A 399 1.50 -8.20 -2.60
N LEU A 400 2.01 -8.98 -3.56
CA LEU A 400 2.53 -10.33 -3.33
C LEU A 400 4.05 -10.32 -3.45
N ALA A 401 4.76 -10.69 -2.40
CA ALA A 401 6.21 -10.90 -2.44
C ALA A 401 6.55 -12.35 -2.09
N ASN A 402 7.75 -12.79 -2.48
CA ASN A 402 8.22 -14.12 -2.14
C ASN A 402 8.52 -14.21 -0.63
N GLY A 403 7.93 -15.19 0.06
CA GLY A 403 8.10 -15.38 1.49
C GLY A 403 9.40 -16.06 1.92
N LEU A 404 10.19 -16.59 0.97
CA LEU A 404 11.49 -17.22 1.21
C LEU A 404 12.68 -16.26 0.97
N GLY A 405 12.45 -15.18 0.22
CA GLY A 405 13.36 -14.04 0.09
C GLY A 405 12.90 -12.86 0.95
N PHE A 406 13.77 -11.86 1.14
CA PHE A 406 13.44 -10.66 1.92
C PHE A 406 13.39 -9.38 1.08
N ALA A 407 14.18 -9.32 0.00
CA ALA A 407 14.49 -8.04 -0.63
C ALA A 407 13.27 -7.38 -1.31
N ASP A 408 12.45 -8.15 -2.01
CA ASP A 408 11.29 -7.60 -2.72
C ASP A 408 10.23 -7.07 -1.74
N ALA A 409 9.94 -7.81 -0.66
CA ALA A 409 9.03 -7.36 0.40
C ALA A 409 9.57 -6.14 1.17
N LEU A 410 10.90 -6.08 1.38
CA LEU A 410 11.57 -4.95 2.00
C LEU A 410 11.49 -3.68 1.14
N ALA A 411 11.64 -3.81 -0.18
CA ALA A 411 11.54 -2.68 -1.11
C ALA A 411 10.11 -2.12 -1.19
N ILE A 412 9.10 -3.00 -1.29
CA ILE A 412 7.70 -2.55 -1.45
C ILE A 412 7.06 -2.09 -0.14
N GLY A 413 7.52 -2.56 1.02
CA GLY A 413 6.90 -2.25 2.32
C GLY A 413 6.57 -0.76 2.54
N PRO A 414 7.51 0.18 2.32
CA PRO A 414 7.27 1.61 2.45
C PRO A 414 6.18 2.15 1.50
N VAL A 415 6.20 1.68 0.25
CA VAL A 415 5.20 2.06 -0.77
C VAL A 415 3.83 1.49 -0.40
N ALA A 416 3.79 0.23 0.02
CA ALA A 416 2.56 -0.42 0.48
C ALA A 416 1.93 0.31 1.69
N ALA A 417 2.74 0.79 2.64
CA ALA A 417 2.28 1.66 3.72
C ALA A 417 1.64 2.95 3.19
N ALA A 418 2.31 3.66 2.29
CA ALA A 418 1.84 4.93 1.73
C ALA A 418 0.51 4.79 0.98
N PHE A 419 0.29 3.62 0.38
CA PHE A 419 -0.93 3.30 -0.35
C PHE A 419 -2.00 2.59 0.51
N GLY A 420 -1.74 2.34 1.80
CA GLY A 420 -2.70 1.67 2.67
C GLY A 420 -3.03 0.25 2.22
N ALA A 421 -2.02 -0.50 1.76
CA ALA A 421 -2.18 -1.84 1.23
C ALA A 421 -1.30 -2.88 1.93
N PRO A 422 -1.77 -4.12 2.09
CA PRO A 422 -0.99 -5.19 2.70
C PRO A 422 0.07 -5.76 1.75
N VAL A 423 1.13 -6.30 2.35
CA VAL A 423 2.08 -7.18 1.66
C VAL A 423 1.84 -8.61 2.13
N TYR A 424 1.28 -9.42 1.23
CA TYR A 424 1.19 -10.87 1.42
C TYR A 424 2.50 -11.53 0.98
N LEU A 425 2.77 -12.66 1.61
CA LEU A 425 3.89 -13.53 1.25
C LEU A 425 3.35 -14.76 0.51
N THR A 426 4.11 -15.22 -0.47
CA THR A 426 3.78 -16.43 -1.25
C THR A 426 5.01 -17.29 -1.56
N GLN A 427 4.81 -18.48 -2.12
CA GLN A 427 5.90 -19.31 -2.65
C GLN A 427 6.29 -18.86 -4.06
N SER A 428 7.46 -19.30 -4.54
CA SER A 428 7.95 -18.91 -5.87
C SER A 428 7.09 -19.43 -7.02
N GLU A 429 6.44 -20.59 -6.85
CA GLU A 429 5.78 -21.33 -7.93
C GLU A 429 4.27 -21.47 -7.77
N CYS A 430 3.70 -20.97 -6.67
CA CYS A 430 2.29 -21.12 -6.36
C CYS A 430 1.86 -20.22 -5.20
N LEU A 431 0.54 -19.99 -5.09
CA LEU A 431 -0.09 -19.39 -3.92
C LEU A 431 -0.61 -20.50 -3.01
N THR A 432 -0.50 -20.31 -1.70
CA THR A 432 -1.23 -21.18 -0.77
C THR A 432 -2.72 -20.88 -0.87
N ASP A 433 -3.56 -21.91 -0.70
CA ASP A 433 -5.03 -21.73 -0.73
C ASP A 433 -5.48 -20.63 0.23
N ALA A 434 -4.89 -20.58 1.43
CA ALA A 434 -5.18 -19.54 2.41
C ALA A 434 -4.92 -18.11 1.91
N VAL A 435 -3.87 -17.88 1.11
CA VAL A 435 -3.59 -16.53 0.54
C VAL A 435 -4.60 -16.22 -0.55
N TYR A 436 -4.90 -17.19 -1.43
CA TYR A 436 -5.90 -16.99 -2.48
C TYR A 436 -7.30 -16.74 -1.90
N ASP A 437 -7.72 -17.56 -0.94
CA ASP A 437 -9.02 -17.46 -0.28
C ASP A 437 -9.17 -16.11 0.43
N ASP A 438 -8.12 -15.63 1.09
CA ASP A 438 -8.14 -14.32 1.76
C ASP A 438 -8.18 -13.15 0.76
N LEU A 439 -7.46 -13.24 -0.37
CA LEU A 439 -7.56 -12.24 -1.44
C LEU A 439 -9.00 -12.16 -2.00
N VAL A 440 -9.68 -13.30 -2.14
CA VAL A 440 -11.08 -13.36 -2.60
C VAL A 440 -12.04 -12.85 -1.51
N ALA A 441 -11.86 -13.28 -0.27
CA ALA A 441 -12.71 -12.91 0.86
C ALA A 441 -12.58 -11.43 1.24
N GLY A 442 -11.37 -10.87 1.14
CA GLY A 442 -11.07 -9.44 1.27
C GLY A 442 -11.55 -8.60 0.08
N LEU A 443 -12.15 -9.24 -0.93
CA LEU A 443 -12.68 -8.59 -2.13
C LEU A 443 -11.61 -7.80 -2.90
N PHE A 444 -10.34 -8.19 -2.88
CA PHE A 444 -9.29 -7.41 -3.54
C PHE A 444 -9.57 -7.27 -5.04
N SER A 445 -9.48 -6.05 -5.56
CA SER A 445 -9.67 -5.74 -6.97
C SER A 445 -8.40 -6.01 -7.77
N GLY A 446 -7.23 -5.82 -7.19
CA GLY A 446 -5.95 -5.97 -7.88
C GLY A 446 -4.86 -6.55 -7.01
N VAL A 447 -3.89 -7.20 -7.65
CA VAL A 447 -2.74 -7.79 -7.00
C VAL A 447 -1.48 -7.45 -7.79
N THR A 448 -0.48 -6.87 -7.13
CA THR A 448 0.80 -6.58 -7.77
C THR A 448 1.86 -7.54 -7.24
N LEU A 449 2.45 -8.33 -8.13
CA LEU A 449 3.60 -9.18 -7.80
C LEU A 449 4.85 -8.31 -7.70
N VAL A 450 5.60 -8.46 -6.61
CA VAL A 450 6.87 -7.77 -6.40
C VAL A 450 8.00 -8.79 -6.46
N GLY A 451 8.85 -8.62 -7.47
CA GLY A 451 9.91 -9.55 -7.83
C GLY A 451 9.82 -10.01 -9.28
N GLY A 452 10.97 -10.26 -9.90
CA GLY A 452 11.07 -10.77 -11.26
C GLY A 452 10.45 -12.17 -11.44
N ALA A 453 10.31 -12.62 -12.69
CA ALA A 453 9.69 -13.92 -13.01
C ALA A 453 10.46 -15.13 -12.46
N GLY A 454 11.76 -14.98 -12.17
CA GLY A 454 12.55 -16.01 -11.49
C GLY A 454 12.33 -16.10 -9.98
N VAL A 455 11.67 -15.10 -9.37
CA VAL A 455 11.33 -15.07 -7.94
C VAL A 455 9.87 -15.43 -7.70
N LEU A 456 8.98 -14.95 -8.57
CA LEU A 456 7.56 -15.28 -8.60
C LEU A 456 7.18 -15.69 -10.02
N SER A 457 6.98 -16.99 -10.25
CA SER A 457 6.82 -17.54 -11.60
C SER A 457 5.50 -17.15 -12.27
N SER A 458 5.34 -17.53 -13.54
CA SER A 458 4.09 -17.34 -14.27
C SER A 458 2.91 -18.06 -13.62
N ARG A 459 3.16 -19.12 -12.83
CA ARG A 459 2.12 -19.81 -12.07
C ARG A 459 1.53 -18.91 -10.99
N VAL A 460 2.39 -18.21 -10.23
CA VAL A 460 1.97 -17.19 -9.25
C VAL A 460 1.23 -16.05 -9.96
N GLN A 461 1.71 -15.60 -11.12
CA GLN A 461 1.04 -14.54 -11.89
C GLN A 461 -0.35 -14.95 -12.38
N SER A 462 -0.57 -16.23 -12.66
CA SER A 462 -1.89 -16.79 -12.94
C SER A 462 -2.66 -17.23 -11.68
N LEU A 463 -2.17 -16.85 -10.49
CA LEU A 463 -2.75 -17.16 -9.18
C LEU A 463 -3.02 -18.65 -8.95
N GLN A 464 -2.14 -19.51 -9.46
CA GLN A 464 -2.28 -20.96 -9.29
C GLN A 464 -1.98 -21.40 -7.86
N ALA A 465 -2.89 -22.22 -7.32
CA ALA A 465 -2.72 -22.87 -6.03
C ALA A 465 -1.52 -23.84 -6.00
N CYS A 466 -0.94 -24.01 -4.82
CA CYS A 466 0.09 -25.01 -4.57
C CYS A 466 -0.51 -26.41 -4.70
N SER A 467 0.14 -27.30 -5.45
CA SER A 467 -0.23 -28.71 -5.48
C SER A 467 0.07 -29.34 -4.12
N LEU A 468 -0.94 -29.97 -3.52
CA LEU A 468 -0.82 -30.75 -2.28
C LEU A 468 0.07 -31.98 -2.44
#